data_AF-A0A950I019-F1
#
_entry.id   AF-A0A950I019-F1
#
_cell.length_a   1.000
_cell.length_b   1.000
_cell.length_c   1.000
_cell.angle_alpha   90.00
_cell.angle_beta   90.00
_cell.angle_gamma   90.00
#
_symmetry.space_group_name_H-M   'P 1'
#
loop_
_entity.id
_entity.type
_entity.pdbx_description
1 polymer ?
#
loop_
_entity_poly.entity_id
_entity_poly.type
_entity_poly.pdbx_seq_one_letter_code
_entity_poly.pdbx_strand_id
1 'polypeptide(L)'
;HDEDGDLHPGETVEEKISLSERFGLWVSFYPFRQDDYLGIVAHWLRQLGCSDEQIAQAHDDALRWALQRGSRSGRVAWQFAKDFAGKK
;
A
#
# COMPACT_ATOMS: atom_id res chain seq x y z
N HIS A 1 -26.54 -23.05 31.34
CA HIS A 1 -25.77 -24.27 31.01
C HIS A 1 -26.64 -25.06 30.07
N ASP A 2 -26.53 -24.90 28.76
CA ASP A 2 -25.47 -24.35 27.90
C ASP A 2 -26.17 -23.65 26.70
N GLU A 3 -25.85 -22.44 26.23
CA GLU A 3 -24.57 -21.91 25.70
C GLU A 3 -23.93 -22.80 24.63
N ASP A 4 -24.63 -23.01 23.51
CA ASP A 4 -23.96 -23.35 22.26
C ASP A 4 -24.55 -22.50 21.12
N GLY A 5 -23.87 -21.37 20.88
CA GLY A 5 -24.08 -20.53 19.71
C GLY A 5 -23.51 -21.26 18.50
N ASP A 6 -24.36 -22.08 17.87
CA ASP A 6 -24.04 -22.70 16.60
C ASP A 6 -24.19 -21.63 15.51
N LEU A 7 -23.16 -20.79 15.40
CA LEU A 7 -23.00 -19.80 14.35
C LEU A 7 -22.83 -20.56 13.03
N HIS A 8 -23.95 -20.83 12.34
CA HIS A 8 -23.96 -21.51 11.05
C HIS A 8 -22.97 -20.84 10.08
N PRO A 9 -21.84 -21.50 9.73
CA PRO A 9 -20.79 -20.88 8.91
C PRO A 9 -21.25 -20.53 7.48
N GLY A 10 -22.40 -21.07 7.05
CA GLY A 10 -23.01 -20.80 5.75
C GLY A 10 -23.79 -19.48 5.68
N GLU A 11 -24.45 -19.05 6.76
CA GLU A 11 -25.27 -17.83 6.75
C GLU A 11 -24.44 -16.56 6.58
N THR A 12 -23.23 -16.52 7.15
CA THR A 12 -22.35 -15.34 7.08
C THR A 12 -21.77 -15.11 5.68
N VAL A 13 -21.65 -16.15 4.86
CA VAL A 13 -21.14 -16.03 3.47
C VAL A 13 -22.24 -15.53 2.54
N GLU A 14 -23.46 -16.03 2.67
CA GLU A 14 -24.60 -15.58 1.88
C GLU A 14 -24.97 -14.12 2.16
N GLU A 15 -24.92 -13.66 3.41
CA GLU A 15 -25.15 -12.24 3.74
C GLU A 15 -24.12 -11.30 3.10
N LYS A 16 -22.83 -11.68 3.06
CA LYS A 16 -21.77 -10.87 2.44
C LYS A 16 -21.88 -10.81 0.92
N ILE A 17 -22.31 -11.91 0.29
CA ILE A 17 -22.55 -11.97 -1.16
C ILE A 17 -23.77 -11.10 -1.51
N SER A 18 -24.87 -11.27 -0.78
CA SER A 18 -26.11 -10.46 -0.90
C SER A 18 -25.85 -8.96 -0.73
N LEU A 19 -24.96 -8.57 0.21
CA LEU A 19 -24.59 -7.17 0.39
C LEU A 19 -23.81 -6.62 -0.81
N SER A 20 -22.84 -7.38 -1.32
CA SER A 20 -21.98 -6.97 -2.45
C SER A 20 -22.78 -6.81 -3.77
N GLU A 21 -23.78 -7.68 -3.99
CA GLU A 21 -24.67 -7.60 -5.16
C GLU A 21 -25.56 -6.34 -5.16
N ARG A 22 -25.96 -5.82 -3.98
CA ARG A 22 -26.79 -4.61 -3.86
C ARG A 22 -26.05 -3.32 -4.18
N PHE A 23 -24.74 -3.30 -4.04
CA PHE A 23 -23.93 -2.11 -4.36
C PHE A 23 -23.50 -2.09 -5.84
N GLY A 24 -23.45 -3.24 -6.52
CA GLY A 24 -23.10 -3.32 -7.95
C GLY A 24 -21.72 -2.76 -8.31
N LEU A 25 -20.86 -2.48 -7.33
CA LEU A 25 -19.57 -1.80 -7.51
C LEU A 25 -18.41 -2.77 -7.22
N TRP A 26 -17.63 -3.06 -8.26
CA TRP A 26 -16.37 -3.78 -8.14
C TRP A 26 -15.21 -2.78 -8.03
N VAL A 27 -14.51 -2.79 -6.90
CA VAL A 27 -13.27 -2.00 -6.73
C VAL A 27 -12.10 -2.83 -7.26
N SER A 28 -11.56 -2.43 -8.41
CA SER A 28 -10.35 -3.05 -8.97
C SER A 28 -9.10 -2.50 -8.28
N PHE A 29 -8.16 -3.39 -7.95
CA PHE A 29 -6.84 -3.02 -7.48
C PHE A 29 -5.84 -3.05 -8.63
N TYR A 30 -5.43 -1.86 -9.09
CA TYR A 30 -4.43 -1.74 -10.15
C TYR A 30 -3.02 -1.88 -9.56
N PRO A 31 -2.12 -2.64 -10.20
CA PRO A 31 -0.74 -2.74 -9.76
C PRO A 31 -0.03 -1.39 -9.92
N PHE A 32 0.79 -1.04 -8.94
CA PHE A 32 1.63 0.15 -8.99
C PHE A 32 2.63 0.07 -10.14
N ARG A 33 2.61 1.07 -11.02
CA ARG A 33 3.70 1.27 -11.97
C ARG A 33 4.93 1.78 -11.23
N GLN A 34 6.09 1.58 -11.83
CA GLN A 34 7.35 2.10 -11.27
C GLN A 34 7.30 3.62 -11.13
N ASP A 35 6.78 4.33 -12.12
CA ASP A 35 6.71 5.79 -12.12
C ASP A 35 5.78 6.31 -11.02
N ASP A 36 4.64 5.63 -10.78
CA ASP A 36 3.72 5.97 -9.68
C ASP A 36 4.42 5.82 -8.33
N TYR A 37 5.16 4.71 -8.17
CA TYR A 37 5.95 4.46 -6.96
C TYR A 37 7.00 5.54 -6.72
N LEU A 38 7.79 5.87 -7.75
CA LEU A 38 8.82 6.91 -7.69
C LEU A 38 8.22 8.30 -7.45
N GLY A 39 7.05 8.58 -8.03
CA GLY A 39 6.30 9.81 -7.79
C GLY A 39 5.90 9.95 -6.33
N ILE A 40 5.43 8.88 -5.69
CA ILE A 40 5.10 8.88 -4.25
C ILE A 40 6.36 9.01 -3.39
N VAL A 41 7.46 8.35 -3.76
CA VAL A 41 8.75 8.50 -3.06
C VAL A 41 9.20 9.96 -3.10
N ALA A 42 9.23 10.58 -4.29
CA ALA A 42 9.59 11.98 -4.46
C ALA A 42 8.67 12.91 -3.66
N HIS A 43 7.35 12.64 -3.66
CA HIS A 43 6.39 13.39 -2.85
C HIS A 43 6.78 13.37 -1.36
N TRP A 44 7.02 12.19 -0.78
CA TRP A 44 7.36 12.09 0.64
C TRP A 44 8.73 12.66 0.97
N LEU A 45 9.74 12.46 0.10
CA LEU A 45 11.06 13.04 0.31
C LEU A 45 11.01 14.58 0.30
N ARG A 46 10.21 15.21 -0.58
CA ARG A 46 9.97 16.67 -0.52
C ARG A 46 9.31 17.07 0.79
N GLN A 47 8.28 16.35 1.23
CA GLN A 47 7.61 16.61 2.51
C GLN A 47 8.57 16.48 3.71
N LEU A 48 9.58 15.62 3.60
CA LEU A 48 10.61 15.43 4.62
C LEU A 48 11.81 16.38 4.47
N GLY A 49 11.76 17.34 3.54
CA GLY A 49 12.79 18.37 3.38
C GLY A 49 14.03 17.95 2.57
N CYS A 50 13.94 16.89 1.77
CA CYS A 50 14.96 16.57 0.78
C CYS A 50 14.88 17.54 -0.41
N SER A 51 16.04 17.98 -0.92
CA SER A 51 16.10 18.78 -2.16
C SER A 51 15.84 17.92 -3.40
N ASP A 52 15.52 18.55 -4.52
CA ASP A 52 15.30 17.82 -5.78
C ASP A 52 16.54 17.03 -6.23
N GLU A 53 17.75 17.52 -5.95
CA GLU A 53 19.00 16.80 -6.22
C GLU A 53 19.10 15.50 -5.41
N GLN A 54 18.71 15.54 -4.13
CA GLN A 54 18.73 14.36 -3.27
C GLN A 54 17.65 13.36 -3.64
N ILE A 55 16.49 13.85 -4.08
CA ILE A 55 15.41 13.01 -4.60
C ILE A 55 15.87 12.30 -5.87
N ALA A 56 16.58 12.98 -6.75
CA ALA A 56 17.16 12.37 -7.94
C ALA A 56 18.17 11.27 -7.56
N GLN A 57 19.02 11.51 -6.56
CA GLN A 57 19.97 10.50 -6.06
C GLN A 57 19.30 9.32 -5.36
N ALA A 58 18.14 9.53 -4.73
CA ALA A 58 17.37 8.48 -4.05
C ALA A 58 16.69 7.49 -5.01
N HIS A 59 16.63 7.78 -6.31
CA HIS A 59 15.86 7.03 -7.29
C HIS A 59 16.21 5.53 -7.34
N ASP A 60 17.49 5.20 -7.53
CA ASP A 60 17.92 3.81 -7.68
C ASP A 60 17.85 3.02 -6.37
N ASP A 61 18.08 3.71 -5.25
CA ASP A 61 17.93 3.13 -3.92
C ASP A 61 16.47 2.82 -3.60
N ALA A 62 15.53 3.67 -4.02
CA ALA A 62 14.10 3.42 -3.89
C ALA A 62 13.68 2.17 -4.68
N LEU A 63 14.18 2.03 -5.91
CA LEU A 63 13.88 0.85 -6.73
C LEU A 63 14.43 -0.44 -6.10
N ARG A 64 15.68 -0.40 -5.60
CA ARG A 64 16.27 -1.52 -4.87
C ARG A 64 15.50 -1.86 -3.60
N TRP A 65 15.04 -0.85 -2.85
CA TRP A 65 14.22 -1.02 -1.66
C TRP A 65 12.89 -1.71 -1.97
N ALA A 66 12.19 -1.28 -3.01
CA ALA A 66 10.93 -1.89 -3.44
C ALA A 66 11.11 -3.36 -3.86
N LEU A 67 12.20 -3.67 -4.57
CA LEU A 67 12.54 -5.05 -4.96
C LEU A 67 12.78 -5.93 -3.73
N GLN A 68 13.56 -5.46 -2.75
CA GLN A 68 13.82 -6.20 -1.51
C GLN A 68 12.54 -6.46 -0.69
N ARG A 69 11.58 -5.53 -0.73
CA ARG A 69 10.27 -5.66 -0.06
C ARG A 69 9.24 -6.44 -0.89
N GLY A 70 9.56 -6.79 -2.14
CA GLY A 70 8.67 -7.53 -3.04
C GLY A 70 7.42 -6.76 -3.48
N SER A 71 7.38 -5.43 -3.31
CA SER A 71 6.20 -4.63 -3.62
C SER A 71 6.54 -3.17 -3.91
N ARG A 72 5.83 -2.60 -4.88
CA ARG A 72 5.70 -1.17 -5.07
C ARG A 72 4.34 -0.75 -4.53
N SER A 73 4.33 0.05 -3.48
CA SER A 73 3.10 0.58 -2.88
C SER A 73 3.39 1.88 -2.15
N GLY A 74 2.37 2.68 -1.89
CA GLY A 74 2.51 3.91 -1.10
C GLY A 74 3.10 3.66 0.29
N ARG A 75 2.77 2.52 0.93
CA ARG A 75 3.35 2.13 2.23
C ARG A 75 4.86 1.90 2.12
N VAL A 76 5.31 1.15 1.12
CA VAL A 76 6.73 0.87 0.89
C VAL A 76 7.48 2.16 0.54
N ALA A 77 6.88 3.04 -0.26
CA ALA A 77 7.44 4.35 -0.59
C ALA A 77 7.64 5.23 0.66
N TRP A 78 6.66 5.30 1.55
CA TRP A 78 6.77 6.03 2.81
C TRP A 78 7.87 5.47 3.72
N GLN A 79 7.96 4.14 3.85
CA GLN A 79 9.00 3.48 4.65
C GLN A 79 10.40 3.81 4.13
N PHE A 80 10.59 3.74 2.81
CA PHE A 80 11.84 4.15 2.17
C PHE A 80 12.14 5.63 2.44
N ALA A 81 11.17 6.52 2.22
CA ALA A 81 11.39 7.96 2.38
C ALA A 81 11.80 8.33 3.81
N LYS A 82 11.18 7.72 4.83
CA LYS A 82 11.58 7.90 6.24
C LYS A 82 13.00 7.40 6.52
N ASP A 83 13.36 6.22 5.99
CA ASP A 83 14.70 5.63 6.18
C ASP A 83 15.78 6.49 5.51
N PHE A 84 15.54 6.90 4.26
CA PHE A 84 16.44 7.74 3.49
C PHE A 84 16.64 9.12 4.15
N ALA A 85 15.53 9.80 4.52
CA ALA A 85 15.60 11.11 5.15
C ALA A 85 16.26 11.09 6.54
N GLY A 86 16.18 9.97 7.26
CA GLY A 86 16.85 9.80 8.56
C GLY A 86 18.33 9.46 8.49
N LYS A 87 18.85 9.09 7.30
CA LYS A 87 20.27 8.78 7.06
C LYS A 87 21.07 9.95 6.50
N LYS A 88 20.38 10.98 6.02
CA LYS A 88 20.95 12.25 5.54
C LYS A 88 21.34 13.13 6.73
#